data_AF-A0A6N7MGC2-F1
#
_entry.id   AF-A0A6N7MGC2-F1
#
_cell.length_a   1.000
_cell.length_b   1.000
_cell.length_c   1.000
_cell.angle_alpha   90.00
_cell.angle_beta   90.00
_cell.angle_gamma   90.00
#
_symmetry.space_group_name_H-M   'P 1'
#
loop_
_entity.id
_entity.type
_entity.pdbx_description
1 polymer ?
#
loop_
_entity_poly.entity_id
_entity_poly.type
_entity_poly.pdbx_seq_one_letter_code
_entity_poly.pdbx_strand_id
1 'polypeptide(L)'
;MKKIVLFFIISLVLFSCTQNGQKNSENVQAILDNAGKNKAELQKVLDAYQEPEDSLKLQAAWFLLGNMDEQGYLYYEVADSNNTEIGFYALDYPTYDAMTRAWDSIVEVRGKLHQKKVSFTKDYEITKADYLINNIDLAFRVWEENPWSKHLNFDQFCEYILPYRSTNEPLEDWRPYFIEKYAWLKDSMKTINDPVEACIWINNDIKSWFRFDPRFYEHATDLGFKELIEGKLRTVLLE
;
A
#
# COMPACT_ATOMS: atom_id res chain seq x y z
N MET A 1 -22.39 41.89 12.50
CA MET A 1 -22.21 40.56 13.16
C MET A 1 -22.03 39.43 12.14
N LYS A 2 -22.94 39.20 11.18
CA LYS A 2 -22.76 38.14 10.14
C LYS A 2 -21.46 38.25 9.31
N LYS A 3 -21.02 39.46 8.94
CA LYS A 3 -19.75 39.69 8.22
C LYS A 3 -18.50 39.43 9.08
N ILE A 4 -18.57 39.63 10.39
CA ILE A 4 -17.45 39.41 11.33
C ILE A 4 -17.30 37.92 11.63
N VAL A 5 -18.42 37.20 11.76
CA VAL A 5 -18.44 35.73 11.93
C VAL A 5 -17.93 35.03 10.65
N LEU A 6 -18.30 35.52 9.46
CA LEU A 6 -17.79 35.00 8.19
C LEU A 6 -16.27 35.20 8.05
N PHE A 7 -15.75 36.36 8.49
CA PHE A 7 -14.31 36.67 8.48
C PHE A 7 -13.53 35.79 9.48
N PHE A 8 -14.10 35.53 10.65
CA PHE A 8 -13.52 34.63 11.66
C PHE A 8 -13.50 33.16 11.19
N ILE A 9 -14.54 32.69 10.50
CA ILE A 9 -14.59 31.33 9.96
C ILE A 9 -13.59 31.14 8.82
N ILE A 10 -13.46 32.13 7.91
CA ILE A 10 -12.43 32.10 6.85
C ILE A 10 -11.02 32.13 7.46
N SER A 11 -10.79 32.94 8.49
CA SER A 11 -9.50 33.01 9.20
C SER A 11 -9.13 31.70 9.91
N LEU A 12 -10.10 30.94 10.44
CA LEU A 12 -9.86 29.67 11.12
C LEU A 12 -9.53 28.53 10.14
N VAL A 13 -10.18 28.51 8.98
CA VAL A 13 -9.89 27.53 7.91
C VAL A 13 -8.48 27.77 7.35
N LEU A 14 -8.08 29.03 7.14
CA LEU A 14 -6.74 29.38 6.67
C LEU A 14 -5.64 29.05 7.70
N PHE A 15 -5.94 29.09 9.01
CA PHE A 15 -4.97 28.75 10.07
C PHE A 15 -4.75 27.24 10.20
N SER A 16 -5.80 26.41 10.04
CA SER A 16 -5.65 24.94 10.00
C SER A 16 -4.92 24.47 8.74
N CYS A 17 -5.19 25.06 7.58
CA CYS A 17 -4.49 24.72 6.34
C CYS A 17 -2.99 25.07 6.39
N THR A 18 -2.62 26.19 7.04
CA THR A 18 -1.22 26.63 7.14
C THR A 18 -0.41 25.77 8.12
N GLN A 19 -0.98 25.36 9.26
CA GLN A 19 -0.27 24.48 10.21
C GLN A 19 -0.02 23.08 9.64
N ASN A 20 -1.00 22.50 8.93
CA ASN A 20 -0.85 21.18 8.31
C ASN A 20 0.14 21.22 7.14
N GLY A 21 0.09 22.28 6.32
CA GLY A 21 1.06 22.50 5.23
C GLY A 21 2.50 22.69 5.74
N GLN A 22 2.69 23.43 6.83
CA GLN A 22 4.01 23.66 7.42
C GLN A 22 4.61 22.38 8.03
N LYS A 23 3.81 21.59 8.76
CA LYS A 23 4.25 20.30 9.32
C LYS A 23 4.60 19.29 8.22
N ASN A 24 3.80 19.23 7.16
CA ASN A 24 4.09 18.36 6.01
C ASN A 24 5.38 18.79 5.31
N SER A 25 5.63 20.09 5.15
CA SER A 25 6.87 20.61 4.55
C SER A 25 8.11 20.23 5.36
N GLU A 26 8.07 20.32 6.69
CA GLU A 26 9.18 19.92 7.56
C GLU A 26 9.48 18.42 7.47
N ASN A 27 8.45 17.57 7.49
CA ASN A 27 8.61 16.13 7.34
C ASN A 27 9.18 15.75 5.97
N VAL A 28 8.67 16.36 4.89
CA VAL A 28 9.17 16.11 3.52
C VAL A 28 10.64 16.48 3.41
N GLN A 29 11.07 17.60 4.00
CA GLN A 29 12.47 18.00 3.98
C GLN A 29 13.36 16.96 4.68
N ALA A 30 12.95 16.48 5.85
CA ALA A 30 13.67 15.42 6.56
C ALA A 30 13.78 14.14 5.72
N ILE A 31 12.71 13.75 5.03
CA ILE A 31 12.69 12.60 4.12
C ILE A 31 13.66 12.79 2.96
N LEU A 32 13.66 13.97 2.32
CA LEU A 32 14.57 14.29 1.23
C LEU A 32 16.03 14.25 1.68
N ASP A 33 16.33 14.70 2.90
CA ASP A 33 17.68 14.68 3.44
C ASP A 33 18.14 13.26 3.82
N ASN A 34 17.21 12.40 4.28
CA ASN A 34 17.48 10.99 4.57
C ASN A 34 17.53 10.11 3.31
N ALA A 35 16.94 10.52 2.19
CA ALA A 35 16.86 9.75 0.95
C ALA A 35 18.21 9.47 0.27
N GLY A 36 19.29 10.12 0.70
CA GLY A 36 20.64 9.90 0.18
C GLY A 36 20.68 10.02 -1.35
N LYS A 37 21.08 8.95 -2.04
CA LYS A 37 21.17 8.93 -3.51
C LYS A 37 19.80 9.02 -4.21
N ASN A 38 18.71 8.68 -3.51
CA ASN A 38 17.36 8.66 -4.07
C ASN A 38 16.61 9.99 -3.92
N LYS A 39 17.23 11.00 -3.26
CA LYS A 39 16.66 12.35 -3.12
C LYS A 39 16.14 12.92 -4.45
N ALA A 40 16.86 12.70 -5.54
CA ALA A 40 16.47 13.18 -6.87
C ALA A 40 15.17 12.55 -7.38
N GLU A 41 14.89 11.29 -7.04
CA GLU A 41 13.62 10.64 -7.42
C GLU A 41 12.46 11.24 -6.63
N LEU A 42 12.62 11.45 -5.32
CA LEU A 42 11.58 12.05 -4.50
C LEU A 42 11.31 13.51 -4.87
N GLN A 43 12.34 14.28 -5.22
CA GLN A 43 12.19 15.65 -5.69
C GLN A 43 11.39 15.71 -7.01
N LYS A 44 11.65 14.79 -7.95
CA LYS A 44 10.88 14.70 -9.20
C LYS A 44 9.38 14.52 -8.97
N VAL A 45 8.96 13.83 -7.90
CA VAL A 45 7.53 13.68 -7.55
C VAL A 45 6.91 15.03 -7.23
N LEU A 46 7.60 15.88 -6.47
CA LEU A 46 7.13 17.23 -6.16
C LEU A 46 7.12 18.10 -7.43
N ASP A 47 8.20 18.03 -8.20
CA ASP A 47 8.36 18.82 -9.44
C ASP A 47 7.26 18.51 -10.47
N ALA A 48 6.76 17.26 -10.51
CA ALA A 48 5.69 16.85 -11.40
C ALA A 48 4.35 17.58 -11.17
N TYR A 49 4.15 18.18 -9.98
CA TYR A 49 2.89 18.82 -9.58
C TYR A 49 3.05 20.30 -9.18
N GLN A 50 4.19 20.92 -9.49
CA GLN A 50 4.49 22.31 -9.12
C GLN A 50 3.55 23.35 -9.74
N GLU A 51 2.83 23.03 -10.82
CA GLU A 51 1.99 23.99 -11.52
C GLU A 51 0.55 23.46 -11.73
N PRO A 52 -0.46 24.11 -11.11
CA PRO A 52 -0.34 25.22 -10.17
C PRO A 52 0.19 24.76 -8.79
N GLU A 53 0.97 25.62 -8.13
CA GLU A 53 1.66 25.33 -6.85
C GLU A 53 0.69 25.00 -5.69
N ASP A 54 -0.59 25.35 -5.82
CA ASP A 54 -1.63 25.05 -4.84
C ASP A 54 -2.48 23.81 -5.17
N SER A 55 -2.06 23.03 -6.18
CA SER A 55 -2.82 21.87 -6.62
C SER A 55 -2.98 20.82 -5.51
N LEU A 56 -4.17 20.19 -5.45
CA LEU A 56 -4.41 19.07 -4.54
C LEU A 56 -3.42 17.90 -4.79
N LYS A 57 -2.92 17.76 -6.02
CA LYS A 57 -1.91 16.75 -6.35
C LYS A 57 -0.57 17.04 -5.69
N LEU A 58 -0.14 18.30 -5.64
CA LEU A 58 1.07 18.67 -4.90
C LEU A 58 0.88 18.45 -3.40
N GLN A 59 -0.29 18.79 -2.86
CA GLN A 59 -0.62 18.50 -1.46
C GLN A 59 -0.61 16.99 -1.15
N ALA A 60 -1.10 16.16 -2.06
CA ALA A 60 -1.05 14.71 -1.95
C ALA A 60 0.39 14.17 -2.03
N ALA A 61 1.22 14.74 -2.90
CA ALA A 61 2.65 14.40 -2.97
C ALA A 61 3.37 14.74 -1.66
N TRP A 62 3.14 15.91 -1.08
CA TRP A 62 3.65 16.27 0.25
C TRP A 62 3.15 15.32 1.34
N PHE A 63 1.87 14.96 1.32
CA PHE A 63 1.31 14.01 2.28
C PHE A 63 2.00 12.65 2.20
N LEU A 64 2.16 12.08 0.99
CA LEU A 64 2.83 10.79 0.81
C LEU A 64 4.29 10.83 1.25
N LEU A 65 5.05 11.80 0.78
CA LEU A 65 6.47 11.91 1.11
C LEU A 65 6.66 12.18 2.60
N GLY A 66 5.86 13.07 3.20
CA GLY A 66 5.94 13.42 4.62
C GLY A 66 5.55 12.31 5.60
N ASN A 67 4.90 11.24 5.12
CA ASN A 67 4.53 10.06 5.91
C ASN A 67 5.37 8.82 5.56
N MET A 68 6.44 8.96 4.76
CA MET A 68 7.26 7.86 4.28
C MET A 68 8.28 7.34 5.30
N ASP A 69 8.50 8.05 6.42
CA ASP A 69 9.62 7.76 7.33
C ASP A 69 9.61 6.32 7.83
N GLU A 70 8.46 5.80 8.24
CA GLU A 70 8.32 4.44 8.76
C GLU A 70 8.05 3.39 7.67
N GLN A 71 7.89 3.80 6.42
CA GLN A 71 7.51 2.92 5.32
C GLN A 71 8.73 2.23 4.71
N GLY A 72 8.59 0.93 4.45
CA GLY A 72 9.68 0.13 3.92
C GLY A 72 9.38 -1.35 3.80
N TYR A 73 10.16 -2.03 2.97
CA TYR A 73 10.11 -3.47 2.79
C TYR A 73 10.93 -4.17 3.87
N LEU A 74 10.32 -5.14 4.57
CA LEU A 74 10.96 -5.91 5.64
C LEU A 74 11.17 -7.34 5.16
N TYR A 75 12.43 -7.73 5.01
CA TYR A 75 12.79 -9.06 4.53
C TYR A 75 13.23 -9.96 5.69
N TYR A 76 12.59 -11.13 5.77
CA TYR A 76 12.91 -12.21 6.68
C TYR A 76 13.24 -13.49 5.93
N GLU A 77 14.12 -14.27 6.54
CA GLU A 77 14.42 -15.64 6.14
C GLU A 77 14.12 -16.61 7.29
N VAL A 78 13.93 -17.88 6.96
CA VAL A 78 13.96 -18.94 7.97
C VAL A 78 15.42 -19.24 8.29
N ALA A 79 15.77 -19.34 9.56
CA ALA A 79 17.12 -19.68 10.00
C ALA A 79 17.11 -20.72 11.10
N ASP A 80 18.21 -21.47 11.22
CA ASP A 80 18.45 -22.35 12.36
C ASP A 80 18.89 -21.58 13.61
N SER A 81 19.03 -22.29 14.72
CA SER A 81 19.46 -21.70 16.00
C SER A 81 20.86 -21.04 15.96
N ASN A 82 21.67 -21.32 14.95
CA ASN A 82 22.98 -20.68 14.73
C ASN A 82 22.88 -19.48 13.77
N ASN A 83 21.67 -19.05 13.38
CA ASN A 83 21.38 -18.02 12.39
C ASN A 83 21.84 -18.36 10.97
N THR A 84 22.01 -19.66 10.66
CA THR A 84 22.25 -20.14 9.30
C THR A 84 20.94 -20.12 8.54
N GLU A 85 20.90 -19.47 7.39
CA GLU A 85 19.73 -19.45 6.51
C GLU A 85 19.33 -20.88 6.12
N ILE A 86 18.03 -21.15 6.23
CA ILE A 86 17.35 -22.32 5.71
C ILE A 86 16.50 -21.81 4.54
N GLY A 87 16.86 -22.19 3.32
CA GLY A 87 16.10 -21.88 2.10
C GLY A 87 14.74 -22.59 2.07
N PHE A 88 13.85 -22.23 2.98
CA PHE A 88 12.52 -22.76 3.16
C PHE A 88 11.50 -21.70 2.77
N TYR A 89 10.74 -21.97 1.71
CA TYR A 89 9.68 -21.10 1.23
C TYR A 89 8.35 -21.86 1.30
N ALA A 90 7.40 -21.35 2.09
CA ALA A 90 6.15 -22.07 2.39
C ALA A 90 5.34 -22.43 1.13
N LEU A 91 5.41 -21.58 0.10
CA LEU A 91 4.67 -21.73 -1.16
C LEU A 91 5.34 -22.66 -2.19
N ASP A 92 6.57 -23.12 -1.94
CA ASP A 92 7.23 -24.13 -2.79
C ASP A 92 6.58 -25.51 -2.66
N TYR A 93 5.85 -25.74 -1.57
CA TYR A 93 5.18 -27.01 -1.28
C TYR A 93 3.73 -26.98 -1.74
N PRO A 94 3.18 -28.08 -2.29
CA PRO A 94 1.84 -28.09 -2.88
C PRO A 94 0.69 -27.99 -1.88
N THR A 95 0.91 -28.40 -0.63
CA THR A 95 -0.11 -28.41 0.45
C THR A 95 0.53 -28.07 1.78
N TYR A 96 -0.29 -27.64 2.75
CA TYR A 96 0.14 -27.41 4.13
C TYR A 96 0.83 -28.66 4.72
N ASP A 97 0.24 -29.85 4.56
CA ASP A 97 0.84 -31.09 5.07
C ASP A 97 2.21 -31.40 4.45
N ALA A 98 2.40 -31.10 3.16
CA ALA A 98 3.69 -31.30 2.50
C ALA A 98 4.75 -30.32 3.04
N MET A 99 4.35 -29.07 3.25
CA MET A 99 5.19 -28.04 3.87
C MET A 99 5.56 -28.43 5.30
N THR A 100 4.60 -28.86 6.13
CA THR A 100 4.86 -29.26 7.52
C THR A 100 5.80 -30.47 7.61
N ARG A 101 5.63 -31.49 6.75
CA ARG A 101 6.58 -32.61 6.69
C ARG A 101 8.00 -32.18 6.33
N ALA A 102 8.13 -31.22 5.41
CA ALA A 102 9.44 -30.68 5.06
C ALA A 102 10.05 -29.87 6.21
N TRP A 103 9.23 -29.06 6.89
CA TRP A 103 9.63 -28.32 8.08
C TRP A 103 10.13 -29.26 9.19
N ASP A 104 9.36 -30.30 9.52
CA ASP A 104 9.72 -31.28 10.55
C ASP A 104 11.04 -31.99 10.21
N SER A 105 11.22 -32.38 8.95
CA SER A 105 12.47 -33.02 8.48
C SER A 105 13.68 -32.09 8.62
N ILE A 106 13.52 -30.79 8.37
CA ILE A 106 14.60 -29.82 8.57
C ILE A 106 14.87 -29.66 10.07
N VAL A 107 13.83 -29.58 10.91
CA VAL A 107 13.98 -29.45 12.37
C VAL A 107 14.72 -30.64 12.98
N GLU A 108 14.48 -31.87 12.51
CA GLU A 108 15.21 -33.06 12.98
C GLU A 108 16.72 -32.96 12.74
N VAL A 109 17.14 -32.34 11.63
CA VAL A 109 18.54 -32.24 11.23
C VAL A 109 19.21 -30.97 11.77
N ARG A 110 18.49 -29.85 11.78
CA ARG A 110 19.02 -28.50 12.06
C ARG A 110 18.66 -27.98 13.45
N GLY A 111 17.75 -28.66 14.16
CA GLY A 111 17.18 -28.18 15.41
C GLY A 111 16.13 -27.10 15.19
N LYS A 112 15.89 -26.29 16.22
CA LYS A 112 14.84 -25.27 16.20
C LYS A 112 15.11 -24.23 15.11
N LEU A 113 14.06 -23.93 14.34
CA LEU A 113 14.02 -22.87 13.34
C LEU A 113 13.33 -21.62 13.89
N HIS A 114 13.67 -20.45 13.34
CA HIS A 114 13.02 -19.18 13.63
C HIS A 114 13.07 -18.24 12.43
N GLN A 115 12.18 -17.24 12.42
CA GLN A 115 12.26 -16.13 11.46
C GLN A 115 13.37 -15.16 11.88
N LYS A 116 14.27 -14.86 10.95
CA LYS A 116 15.39 -13.94 11.14
C LYS A 116 15.21 -12.72 10.25
N LYS A 117 15.18 -11.54 10.87
CA LYS A 117 15.17 -10.26 10.13
C LYS A 117 16.49 -10.12 9.39
N VAL A 118 16.43 -10.05 8.08
CA VAL A 118 17.60 -9.90 7.20
C VAL A 118 17.85 -8.43 6.91
N SER A 119 16.81 -7.71 6.46
CA SER A 119 16.94 -6.31 6.10
C SER A 119 15.63 -5.55 6.28
N PHE A 120 15.74 -4.23 6.37
CA PHE A 120 14.62 -3.32 6.27
C PHE A 120 15.04 -2.19 5.34
N THR A 121 14.42 -2.11 4.17
CA THR A 121 14.76 -1.12 3.14
C THR A 121 13.70 -0.03 3.19
N LYS A 122 14.10 1.20 3.50
CA LYS A 122 13.16 2.32 3.60
C LYS A 122 12.73 2.75 2.21
N ASP A 123 11.45 3.09 2.06
CA ASP A 123 10.90 3.47 0.75
C ASP A 123 11.61 4.72 0.19
N TYR A 124 11.95 5.68 1.06
CA TYR A 124 12.63 6.91 0.63
C TYR A 124 14.00 6.66 0.01
N GLU A 125 14.63 5.50 0.28
CA GLU A 125 15.96 5.14 -0.24
C GLU A 125 15.91 4.53 -1.64
N ILE A 126 14.76 3.99 -2.08
CA ILE A 126 14.68 3.16 -3.30
C ILE A 126 13.52 3.49 -4.24
N THR A 127 12.45 4.11 -3.75
CA THR A 127 11.22 4.31 -4.52
C THR A 127 11.44 5.28 -5.69
N LYS A 128 10.92 4.91 -6.86
CA LYS A 128 11.02 5.69 -8.10
C LYS A 128 9.95 6.76 -8.21
N ALA A 129 10.31 7.88 -8.85
CA ALA A 129 9.39 8.98 -9.08
C ALA A 129 8.14 8.52 -9.85
N ASP A 130 8.36 7.78 -10.95
CA ASP A 130 7.28 7.31 -11.83
C ASP A 130 6.26 6.44 -11.10
N TYR A 131 6.70 5.61 -10.13
CA TYR A 131 5.80 4.79 -9.32
C TYR A 131 4.87 5.66 -8.45
N LEU A 132 5.44 6.63 -7.73
CA LEU A 132 4.67 7.52 -6.85
C LEU A 132 3.73 8.45 -7.63
N ILE A 133 4.23 9.02 -8.73
CA ILE A 133 3.44 9.87 -9.66
C ILE A 133 2.27 9.05 -10.22
N ASN A 134 2.53 7.84 -10.72
CA ASN A 134 1.48 6.96 -11.21
C ASN A 134 0.47 6.62 -10.12
N ASN A 135 0.91 6.31 -8.89
CA ASN A 135 -0.01 6.06 -7.78
C ASN A 135 -0.89 7.29 -7.47
N ILE A 136 -0.31 8.49 -7.41
CA ILE A 136 -1.05 9.74 -7.18
C ILE A 136 -2.09 9.96 -8.28
N ASP A 137 -1.69 9.87 -9.55
CA ASP A 137 -2.60 10.11 -10.68
C ASP A 137 -3.75 9.09 -10.71
N LEU A 138 -3.46 7.83 -10.46
CA LEU A 138 -4.46 6.77 -10.39
C LEU A 138 -5.38 6.94 -9.17
N ALA A 139 -4.85 7.39 -8.03
CA ALA A 139 -5.65 7.71 -6.84
C ALA A 139 -6.64 8.85 -7.13
N PHE A 140 -6.19 9.95 -7.73
CA PHE A 140 -7.07 11.04 -8.15
C PHE A 140 -8.12 10.57 -9.15
N ARG A 141 -7.71 9.79 -10.15
CA ARG A 141 -8.64 9.22 -11.13
C ARG A 141 -9.77 8.45 -10.47
N VAL A 142 -9.47 7.54 -9.54
CA VAL A 142 -10.53 6.76 -8.87
C VAL A 142 -11.38 7.62 -7.94
N TRP A 143 -10.80 8.61 -7.26
CA TRP A 143 -11.54 9.54 -6.41
C TRP A 143 -12.49 10.46 -7.21
N GLU A 144 -12.11 10.81 -8.43
CA GLU A 144 -12.93 11.62 -9.33
C GLU A 144 -13.96 10.80 -10.11
N GLU A 145 -13.62 9.57 -10.50
CA GLU A 145 -14.48 8.79 -11.38
C GLU A 145 -15.42 7.81 -10.66
N ASN A 146 -15.12 7.40 -9.41
CA ASN A 146 -15.95 6.44 -8.70
C ASN A 146 -17.08 7.15 -7.94
N PRO A 147 -18.36 6.85 -8.21
CA PRO A 147 -19.46 7.59 -7.61
C PRO A 147 -19.56 7.39 -6.09
N TRP A 148 -19.15 6.23 -5.58
CA TRP A 148 -19.08 5.97 -4.13
C TRP A 148 -17.95 6.69 -3.41
N SER A 149 -17.02 7.35 -4.11
CA SER A 149 -15.93 8.12 -3.47
C SER A 149 -16.24 9.62 -3.32
N LYS A 150 -17.34 10.10 -3.92
CA LYS A 150 -17.73 11.52 -3.98
C LYS A 150 -18.03 12.17 -2.63
N HIS A 151 -18.30 11.38 -1.61
CA HIS A 151 -18.56 11.87 -0.26
C HIS A 151 -17.28 12.12 0.55
N LEU A 152 -16.11 11.70 0.03
CA LEU A 152 -14.83 11.84 0.72
C LEU A 152 -14.25 13.22 0.46
N ASN A 153 -13.84 13.89 1.53
CA ASN A 153 -13.05 15.12 1.44
C ASN A 153 -11.56 14.80 1.14
N PHE A 154 -10.74 15.83 0.95
CA PHE A 154 -9.33 15.66 0.59
C PHE A 154 -8.50 14.93 1.66
N ASP A 155 -8.75 15.19 2.95
CA ASP A 155 -8.05 14.49 4.04
C ASP A 155 -8.40 13.00 4.03
N GLN A 156 -9.68 12.67 3.84
CA GLN A 156 -10.14 11.29 3.70
C GLN A 156 -9.60 10.62 2.44
N PHE A 157 -9.43 11.37 1.34
CA PHE A 157 -8.73 10.88 0.15
C PHE A 157 -7.27 10.51 0.48
N CYS A 158 -6.55 11.37 1.20
CA CYS A 158 -5.17 11.12 1.60
C CYS A 158 -5.02 9.88 2.49
N GLU A 159 -5.98 9.62 3.37
CA GLU A 159 -5.94 8.48 4.30
C GLU A 159 -6.46 7.17 3.69
N TYR A 160 -7.48 7.22 2.82
CA TYR A 160 -8.20 6.00 2.38
C TYR A 160 -7.99 5.62 0.91
N ILE A 161 -7.57 6.55 0.05
CA ILE A 161 -7.42 6.28 -1.39
C ILE A 161 -5.98 6.43 -1.84
N LEU A 162 -5.28 7.47 -1.37
CA LEU A 162 -3.92 7.81 -1.77
C LEU A 162 -2.82 6.80 -1.38
N PRO A 163 -2.87 6.09 -0.22
CA PRO A 163 -1.77 5.23 0.22
C PRO A 163 -1.37 4.20 -0.84
N TYR A 164 -0.06 3.97 -0.99
CA TYR A 164 0.51 3.07 -2.00
C TYR A 164 0.93 1.70 -1.43
N ARG A 165 0.88 1.53 -0.10
CA ARG A 165 1.23 0.28 0.60
C ARG A 165 0.33 0.03 1.80
N SER A 166 0.31 -1.21 2.29
CA SER A 166 -0.51 -1.63 3.42
C SER A 166 0.29 -2.11 4.64
N THR A 167 1.41 -2.80 4.45
CA THR A 167 2.16 -3.54 5.50
C THR A 167 3.66 -3.39 5.30
N ASN A 168 4.50 -4.43 5.40
CA ASN A 168 5.93 -4.36 5.07
C ASN A 168 6.29 -5.15 3.81
N GLU A 169 5.35 -5.24 2.86
CA GLU A 169 5.42 -5.97 1.59
C GLU A 169 6.35 -5.32 0.57
N PRO A 170 6.83 -6.09 -0.43
CA PRO A 170 7.47 -5.54 -1.63
C PRO A 170 6.54 -4.55 -2.35
N LEU A 171 7.08 -3.40 -2.77
CA LEU A 171 6.31 -2.43 -3.54
C LEU A 171 6.03 -2.94 -4.96
N GLU A 172 4.75 -2.97 -5.33
CA GLU A 172 4.29 -3.41 -6.64
C GLU A 172 3.08 -2.61 -7.14
N ASP A 173 2.86 -2.61 -8.45
CA ASP A 173 1.79 -1.89 -9.13
C ASP A 173 0.44 -2.61 -9.05
N TRP A 174 -0.12 -2.75 -7.84
CA TRP A 174 -1.41 -3.41 -7.61
C TRP A 174 -2.62 -2.58 -8.07
N ARG A 175 -2.52 -1.24 -7.99
CA ARG A 175 -3.66 -0.33 -8.23
C ARG A 175 -4.19 -0.40 -9.68
N PRO A 176 -3.37 -0.36 -10.74
CA PRO A 176 -3.86 -0.51 -12.12
C PRO A 176 -4.70 -1.77 -12.31
N TYR A 177 -4.22 -2.91 -11.79
CA TYR A 177 -4.91 -4.20 -11.89
C TYR A 177 -6.31 -4.14 -11.30
N PHE A 178 -6.46 -3.61 -10.08
CA PHE A 178 -7.77 -3.57 -9.42
C PHE A 178 -8.72 -2.51 -10.01
N ILE A 179 -8.19 -1.42 -10.58
CA ILE A 179 -9.02 -0.47 -11.33
C ILE A 179 -9.62 -1.15 -12.56
N GLU A 180 -8.80 -1.87 -13.33
CA GLU A 180 -9.27 -2.59 -14.53
C GLU A 180 -10.23 -3.72 -14.15
N LYS A 181 -9.85 -4.56 -13.18
CA LYS A 181 -10.64 -5.71 -12.73
C LYS A 181 -12.04 -5.33 -12.27
N TYR A 182 -12.22 -4.16 -11.67
CA TYR A 182 -13.49 -3.71 -11.08
C TYR A 182 -14.16 -2.56 -11.84
N ALA A 183 -13.73 -2.28 -13.08
CA ALA A 183 -14.35 -1.23 -13.90
C ALA A 183 -15.86 -1.45 -14.14
N TRP A 184 -16.30 -2.72 -14.17
CA TRP A 184 -17.70 -3.14 -14.38
C TRP A 184 -18.65 -2.80 -13.22
N LEU A 185 -18.14 -2.46 -12.04
CA LEU A 185 -18.99 -2.22 -10.85
C LEU A 185 -20.01 -1.10 -11.06
N LYS A 186 -19.60 -0.05 -11.79
CA LYS A 186 -20.47 1.13 -12.05
C LYS A 186 -21.77 0.74 -12.76
N ASP A 187 -21.73 -0.33 -13.57
CA ASP A 187 -22.88 -0.82 -14.33
C ASP A 187 -23.73 -1.85 -13.56
N SER A 188 -23.22 -2.37 -12.43
CA SER A 188 -23.84 -3.47 -11.67
C SER A 188 -24.46 -3.04 -10.34
N MET A 189 -24.04 -1.90 -9.79
CA MET A 189 -24.55 -1.40 -8.51
C MET A 189 -25.96 -0.83 -8.64
N LYS A 190 -26.84 -1.17 -7.70
CA LYS A 190 -28.19 -0.63 -7.58
C LYS A 190 -28.17 0.83 -7.13
N THR A 191 -27.33 1.13 -6.14
CA THR A 191 -27.12 2.47 -5.59
C THR A 191 -25.71 2.90 -5.91
N ILE A 192 -25.53 3.61 -7.03
CA ILE A 192 -24.21 3.89 -7.62
C ILE A 192 -23.22 4.56 -6.66
N ASN A 193 -23.70 5.32 -5.67
CA ASN A 193 -22.90 6.05 -4.68
C ASN A 193 -22.76 5.36 -3.31
N ASP A 194 -23.23 4.12 -3.15
CA ASP A 194 -23.12 3.38 -1.89
C ASP A 194 -21.78 2.61 -1.80
N PRO A 195 -20.83 3.04 -0.94
CA PRO A 195 -19.56 2.33 -0.77
C PRO A 195 -19.74 0.93 -0.16
N VAL A 196 -20.80 0.68 0.60
CA VAL A 196 -21.07 -0.63 1.20
C VAL A 196 -21.46 -1.62 0.12
N GLU A 197 -22.33 -1.21 -0.82
CA GLU A 197 -22.69 -2.05 -1.97
C GLU A 197 -21.47 -2.37 -2.84
N ALA A 198 -20.60 -1.39 -3.13
CA ALA A 198 -19.35 -1.62 -3.86
C ALA A 198 -18.47 -2.68 -3.16
N CYS A 199 -18.32 -2.56 -1.83
CA CYS A 199 -17.56 -3.53 -1.03
C CYS A 199 -18.18 -4.94 -1.08
N ILE A 200 -19.52 -5.06 -1.06
CA ILE A 200 -20.20 -6.35 -1.15
C ILE A 200 -19.89 -7.03 -2.49
N TRP A 201 -19.98 -6.30 -3.60
CA TRP A 201 -19.66 -6.84 -4.93
C TRP A 201 -18.21 -7.29 -5.05
N ILE A 202 -17.26 -6.45 -4.63
CA ILE A 202 -15.83 -6.77 -4.61
C ILE A 202 -15.57 -8.00 -3.75
N ASN A 203 -16.10 -8.04 -2.52
CA ASN A 203 -15.89 -9.17 -1.62
C ASN A 203 -16.46 -10.47 -2.18
N ASN A 204 -17.60 -10.43 -2.86
CA ASN A 204 -18.18 -11.62 -3.48
C ASN A 204 -17.32 -12.14 -4.64
N ASP A 205 -16.77 -11.24 -5.45
CA ASP A 205 -15.83 -11.59 -6.52
C ASP A 205 -14.52 -12.16 -5.94
N ILE A 206 -13.88 -11.48 -4.98
CA ILE A 206 -12.67 -11.96 -4.31
C ILE A 206 -12.90 -13.36 -3.72
N LYS A 207 -14.04 -13.58 -3.06
CA LYS A 207 -14.44 -14.90 -2.56
C LYS A 207 -14.76 -15.92 -3.67
N SER A 208 -14.58 -15.65 -4.95
CA SER A 208 -14.70 -16.67 -6.00
C SER A 208 -13.34 -17.21 -6.44
N TRP A 209 -12.28 -16.40 -6.33
CA TRP A 209 -10.94 -16.72 -6.85
C TRP A 209 -9.81 -16.53 -5.84
N PHE A 210 -10.04 -15.91 -4.68
CA PHE A 210 -9.09 -15.78 -3.59
C PHE A 210 -9.58 -16.61 -2.39
N ARG A 211 -8.71 -17.49 -1.91
CA ARG A 211 -8.95 -18.34 -0.74
C ARG A 211 -7.78 -18.18 0.19
N PHE A 212 -8.11 -18.13 1.47
CA PHE A 212 -7.09 -18.16 2.50
C PHE A 212 -6.36 -19.51 2.45
N ASP A 213 -5.04 -19.47 2.45
CA ASP A 213 -4.17 -20.64 2.54
C ASP A 213 -3.37 -20.58 3.84
N PRO A 214 -3.44 -21.60 4.71
CA PRO A 214 -2.70 -21.59 5.98
C PRO A 214 -1.18 -21.50 5.80
N ARG A 215 -0.63 -21.88 4.64
CA ARG A 215 0.80 -21.71 4.33
C ARG A 215 1.23 -20.25 4.34
N PHE A 216 0.31 -19.29 4.17
CA PHE A 216 0.62 -17.86 4.25
C PHE A 216 1.11 -17.43 5.64
N TYR A 217 0.67 -18.09 6.73
CA TYR A 217 1.19 -17.80 8.07
C TYR A 217 2.62 -18.28 8.30
N GLU A 218 3.05 -19.26 7.51
CA GLU A 218 4.39 -19.86 7.62
C GLU A 218 5.39 -19.21 6.65
N HIS A 219 4.93 -18.25 5.85
CA HIS A 219 5.77 -17.47 4.98
C HIS A 219 6.54 -16.44 5.81
N ALA A 220 7.88 -16.41 5.69
CA ALA A 220 8.70 -15.59 6.57
C ALA A 220 8.54 -14.08 6.31
N THR A 221 8.36 -13.69 5.04
CA THR A 221 8.23 -12.30 4.59
C THR A 221 6.82 -12.00 4.09
N ASP A 222 6.34 -10.77 4.17
CA ASP A 222 5.07 -10.39 3.54
C ASP A 222 5.12 -10.64 2.02
N LEU A 223 4.08 -11.29 1.49
CA LEU A 223 3.99 -11.61 0.06
C LEU A 223 3.75 -10.37 -0.80
N GLY A 224 4.42 -10.31 -1.94
CA GLY A 224 4.11 -9.31 -2.97
C GLY A 224 2.75 -9.55 -3.62
N PHE A 225 2.19 -8.52 -4.24
CA PHE A 225 0.94 -8.62 -5.00
C PHE A 225 1.02 -9.66 -6.13
N LYS A 226 2.13 -9.71 -6.88
CA LYS A 226 2.37 -10.71 -7.93
C LYS A 226 2.40 -12.10 -7.35
N GLU A 227 3.10 -12.34 -6.23
CA GLU A 227 3.11 -13.66 -5.58
C GLU A 227 1.70 -14.06 -5.13
N LEU A 228 0.90 -13.13 -4.59
CA LEU A 228 -0.48 -13.37 -4.19
C LEU A 228 -1.38 -13.74 -5.40
N ILE A 229 -1.14 -13.15 -6.57
CA ILE A 229 -1.92 -13.42 -7.79
C ILE A 229 -1.40 -14.65 -8.56
N GLU A 230 -0.08 -14.83 -8.64
CA GLU A 230 0.62 -15.91 -9.35
C GLU A 230 0.66 -17.22 -8.56
N GLY A 231 0.52 -17.16 -7.23
CA GLY A 231 0.59 -18.26 -6.27
C GLY A 231 -0.45 -19.39 -6.44
N LYS A 232 -1.02 -19.56 -7.63
CA LYS A 232 -1.87 -20.69 -8.03
C LYS A 232 -3.12 -20.80 -7.15
N LEU A 233 -3.88 -19.72 -7.07
CA LEU A 233 -5.27 -19.69 -6.58
C LEU A 233 -6.28 -20.46 -7.50
N ARG A 234 -5.82 -21.52 -8.16
CA ARG A 234 -6.67 -22.61 -8.63
C ARG A 234 -6.31 -23.83 -7.81
N THR A 235 -6.77 -23.88 -6.56
CA THR A 235 -7.11 -25.20 -6.03
C THR A 235 -8.28 -25.67 -6.86
N VAL A 236 -7.96 -26.60 -7.75
CA VAL A 236 -8.88 -27.43 -8.53
C VAL A 236 -10.11 -27.73 -7.68
N LEU A 237 -11.28 -27.58 -8.28
CA LEU A 237 -12.53 -28.18 -7.79
C LEU A 237 -12.20 -29.61 -7.36
N LEU A 238 -12.09 -29.86 -6.06
CA LEU A 238 -12.33 -31.19 -5.55
C LEU A 238 -13.85 -31.30 -5.51
N GLU A 239 -14.38 -31.93 -6.55
CA GLU A 239 -15.71 -32.55 -6.54
C GLU A 239 -15.89 -33.43 -5.30
#